data_AF-A0A935KVE5-F1
#
_entry.id   AF-A0A935KVE5-F1
#
_cell.length_a   1.000
_cell.length_b   1.000
_cell.length_c   1.000
_cell.angle_alpha   90.00
_cell.angle_beta   90.00
_cell.angle_gamma   90.00
#
_symmetry.space_group_name_H-M   'P 1'
#
loop_
_entity.id
_entity.type
_entity.pdbx_description
1 polymer ?
#
loop_
_entity_poly.entity_id
_entity_poly.type
_entity_poly.pdbx_seq_one_letter_code
_entity_poly.pdbx_strand_id
1 'polypeptide(L)'
;MSAHPLRSALALLGALIVVGCASTPATRANAQATGTPSDAAQRAHAGEALWEEKCRTVAGEKIYKTVPDVEGLVLLKLRPKAWQPEWSDPYWPGAAFALEAKSDEYITSFLGYEYAAKLNGVPLPITPTYRGYIETDRRPGLMGRPGYRYVDVLDDKDGQRYRYKLFNKVMPGKDHEWIKVVLDKTPAPNPAPRYGVTFEDHVIPAERALGLASSTVKVIDLKTGEVLGEMLRYAWGVIGRDPSESSWLTAYKCPSHAVGANAATRKFVDQVLIPKKGD
;
A
#
# COMPACT_ATOMS: atom_id res chain seq x y z
N MET A 1 53.87 -57.82 -12.39
CA MET A 1 54.71 -58.42 -13.46
C MET A 1 53.79 -58.94 -14.55
N SER A 2 54.24 -58.86 -15.80
CA SER A 2 53.49 -59.07 -17.07
C SER A 2 52.54 -57.91 -17.43
N ALA A 3 52.78 -57.04 -18.43
CA ALA A 3 53.23 -57.15 -19.83
C ALA A 3 52.06 -56.96 -20.81
N HIS A 4 52.30 -56.04 -21.77
CA HIS A 4 51.54 -55.62 -22.97
C HIS A 4 51.12 -56.80 -23.91
N PRO A 5 50.53 -56.62 -25.13
CA PRO A 5 50.24 -55.39 -25.91
C PRO A 5 48.91 -55.33 -26.74
N LEU A 6 48.62 -54.11 -27.20
CA LEU A 6 48.35 -53.69 -28.60
C LEU A 6 48.00 -54.77 -29.66
N ARG A 7 46.86 -54.62 -30.36
CA ARG A 7 46.78 -54.16 -31.77
C ARG A 7 45.36 -54.25 -32.37
N SER A 8 45.04 -53.21 -33.12
CA SER A 8 43.89 -52.98 -33.99
C SER A 8 43.77 -53.94 -35.17
N ALA A 9 42.55 -54.22 -35.63
CA ALA A 9 42.08 -53.92 -37.01
C ALA A 9 40.62 -54.38 -37.25
N LEU A 10 39.85 -53.45 -37.82
CA LEU A 10 38.76 -53.52 -38.84
C LEU A 10 38.11 -54.88 -39.15
N ALA A 11 36.84 -55.01 -39.56
CA ALA A 11 35.66 -54.16 -39.74
C ALA A 11 34.56 -55.10 -40.26
N LEU A 12 33.27 -54.84 -40.01
CA LEU A 12 32.19 -55.11 -40.98
C LEU A 12 30.89 -54.42 -40.60
N LEU A 13 30.23 -53.93 -41.64
CA LEU A 13 29.13 -52.98 -41.67
C LEU A 13 27.84 -53.51 -41.02
N GLY A 14 27.12 -52.60 -40.37
CA GLY A 14 25.69 -52.73 -40.09
C GLY A 14 25.05 -51.35 -40.03
N ALA A 15 24.45 -50.93 -41.14
CA ALA A 15 23.72 -49.67 -41.25
C ALA A 15 22.35 -49.79 -40.57
N LEU A 16 22.02 -48.86 -39.66
CA LEU A 16 20.65 -48.49 -39.34
C LEU A 16 20.55 -46.97 -39.13
N ILE A 17 19.77 -46.35 -40.01
CA ILE A 17 19.20 -45.00 -39.99
C ILE A 17 18.14 -45.00 -38.84
N VAL A 18 17.77 -43.98 -38.09
CA VAL A 18 17.37 -42.60 -38.43
C VAL A 18 17.19 -41.75 -37.14
N VAL A 19 17.25 -40.42 -37.34
CA VAL A 19 16.66 -39.28 -36.61
C VAL A 19 17.35 -38.80 -35.34
N GLY A 20 17.93 -37.60 -35.46
CA GLY A 20 18.51 -36.84 -34.36
C GLY A 20 17.45 -36.24 -33.43
N CYS A 21 17.71 -36.34 -32.13
CA CYS A 21 17.11 -35.47 -31.13
C CYS A 21 18.00 -34.24 -30.96
N ALA A 22 17.64 -33.14 -31.63
CA ALA A 22 18.13 -31.82 -31.27
C ALA A 22 17.40 -31.38 -29.99
N SER A 23 18.19 -30.93 -29.02
CA SER A 23 17.82 -30.40 -27.71
C SER A 23 16.72 -29.33 -27.77
N THR A 24 15.63 -29.54 -27.04
CA THR A 24 14.62 -28.52 -26.75
C THR A 24 15.10 -27.61 -25.61
N PRO A 25 15.10 -26.28 -25.78
CA PRO A 25 15.20 -25.36 -24.66
C PRO A 25 13.87 -25.34 -23.90
N ALA A 26 13.96 -25.39 -22.58
CA ALA A 26 12.81 -25.25 -21.68
C ALA A 26 12.11 -23.91 -21.90
N THR A 27 10.92 -23.94 -22.50
CA THR A 27 10.03 -22.78 -22.59
C THR A 27 9.48 -22.49 -21.20
N ARG A 28 9.84 -21.34 -20.63
CA ARG A 28 9.06 -20.71 -19.55
C ARG A 28 7.64 -20.50 -20.08
N ALA A 29 6.69 -21.28 -19.57
CA ALA A 29 5.28 -21.08 -19.83
C ALA A 29 4.86 -19.74 -19.21
N ASN A 30 4.78 -18.72 -20.06
CA ASN A 30 4.11 -17.47 -19.74
C ASN A 30 2.61 -17.76 -19.88
N ALA A 31 1.92 -17.99 -18.77
CA ALA A 31 0.47 -18.20 -18.76
C ALA A 31 -0.24 -16.87 -19.05
N GLN A 32 -0.28 -16.48 -20.32
CA GLN A 32 -1.20 -15.43 -20.78
C GLN A 32 -2.61 -16.02 -20.83
N ALA A 33 -3.54 -15.34 -20.16
CA ALA A 33 -4.92 -15.79 -20.01
C ALA A 33 -5.67 -15.85 -21.35
N THR A 34 -5.72 -17.03 -21.96
CA THR A 34 -6.51 -17.35 -23.16
C THR A 34 -7.95 -17.74 -22.79
N GLY A 35 -8.68 -16.87 -22.08
CA GLY A 35 -10.09 -17.10 -21.75
C GLY A 35 -11.01 -16.56 -22.84
N THR A 36 -12.13 -17.24 -23.09
CA THR A 36 -13.20 -16.69 -23.95
C THR A 36 -13.87 -15.50 -23.25
N PRO A 37 -14.56 -14.58 -23.98
CA PRO A 37 -15.27 -13.46 -23.36
C PRO A 37 -16.28 -13.88 -22.28
N SER A 38 -16.91 -15.05 -22.40
CA SER A 38 -17.79 -15.62 -21.38
C SER A 38 -17.02 -16.00 -20.11
N ASP A 39 -15.82 -16.55 -20.23
CA ASP A 39 -14.99 -16.92 -19.08
C ASP A 39 -14.51 -15.69 -18.32
N ALA A 40 -14.19 -14.61 -19.03
CA ALA A 40 -13.80 -13.33 -18.42
C ALA A 40 -14.97 -12.70 -17.64
N ALA A 41 -16.19 -12.74 -18.21
CA ALA A 41 -17.39 -12.26 -17.55
C ALA A 41 -17.73 -13.09 -16.30
N GLN A 42 -17.61 -14.42 -16.38
CA GLN A 42 -17.82 -15.31 -15.23
C GLN A 42 -16.82 -15.05 -14.10
N ARG A 43 -15.54 -14.85 -14.43
CA ARG A 43 -14.51 -14.48 -13.43
C ARG A 43 -14.81 -13.15 -12.78
N ALA A 44 -15.23 -12.14 -13.55
CA ALA A 44 -15.61 -10.84 -12.99
C ALA A 44 -16.78 -10.98 -12.02
N HIS A 45 -17.84 -11.69 -12.39
CA HIS A 45 -18.99 -11.93 -11.50
C HIS A 45 -18.60 -12.71 -10.23
N ALA A 46 -17.75 -13.73 -10.36
CA ALA A 46 -17.25 -14.47 -9.20
C ALA A 46 -16.39 -13.61 -8.28
N GLY A 47 -15.57 -12.72 -8.84
CA GLY A 47 -14.76 -11.78 -8.09
C GLY A 47 -15.58 -10.72 -7.36
N GLU A 48 -16.59 -10.16 -8.04
CA GLU A 48 -17.52 -9.21 -7.44
C GLU A 48 -18.27 -9.84 -6.25
N ALA A 49 -18.84 -11.04 -6.45
CA ALA A 49 -19.55 -11.75 -5.38
C ALA A 49 -18.65 -12.06 -4.18
N LEU A 50 -17.40 -12.49 -4.41
CA LEU A 50 -16.44 -12.72 -3.34
C LEU A 50 -16.08 -11.42 -2.63
N TRP A 51 -15.88 -10.33 -3.37
CA TRP A 51 -15.57 -9.02 -2.79
C TRP A 51 -16.72 -8.53 -1.90
N GLU A 52 -17.96 -8.60 -2.38
CA GLU A 52 -19.15 -8.25 -1.59
C GLU A 52 -19.27 -9.09 -0.32
N GLU A 53 -19.04 -10.40 -0.43
CA GLU A 53 -19.01 -11.30 0.73
C GLU A 53 -17.94 -10.86 1.75
N LYS A 54 -16.70 -10.63 1.30
CA LYS A 54 -15.59 -10.20 2.16
C LYS A 54 -15.86 -8.84 2.79
N CYS A 55 -16.41 -7.89 2.04
CA CYS A 55 -16.79 -6.58 2.54
C CYS A 55 -17.84 -6.67 3.64
N ARG A 56 -18.81 -7.57 3.51
CA ARG A 56 -19.88 -7.76 4.48
C ARG A 56 -19.44 -8.51 5.74
N THR A 57 -18.47 -9.42 5.62
CA THR A 57 -18.19 -10.42 6.67
C THR A 57 -16.88 -10.19 7.42
N VAL A 58 -15.83 -9.70 6.75
CA VAL A 58 -14.48 -9.64 7.35
C VAL A 58 -13.75 -8.31 7.18
N ALA A 59 -14.02 -7.57 6.10
CA ALA A 59 -13.41 -6.26 5.90
C ALA A 59 -13.96 -5.25 6.91
N GLY A 60 -13.15 -4.24 7.22
CA GLY A 60 -13.55 -3.15 8.11
C GLY A 60 -12.47 -2.77 9.09
N GLU A 61 -12.82 -1.80 9.92
CA GLU A 61 -11.98 -1.25 10.98
C GLU A 61 -12.44 -1.84 12.31
N LYS A 62 -11.50 -2.37 13.09
CA LYS A 62 -11.70 -2.82 14.45
C LYS A 62 -10.85 -1.95 15.37
N ILE A 63 -11.52 -1.27 16.30
CA ILE A 63 -10.88 -0.42 17.30
C ILE A 63 -10.97 -1.15 18.64
N TYR A 64 -9.84 -1.65 19.13
CA TYR A 64 -9.78 -2.33 20.43
C TYR A 64 -9.59 -1.33 21.56
N LYS A 65 -8.84 -0.25 21.31
CA LYS A 65 -8.55 0.80 22.28
C LYS A 65 -8.30 2.13 21.59
N THR A 66 -8.86 3.19 22.15
CA THR A 66 -8.55 4.57 21.74
C THR A 66 -7.65 5.24 22.77
N VAL A 67 -6.60 5.92 22.29
CA VAL A 67 -5.62 6.63 23.10
C VAL A 67 -5.70 8.12 22.79
N PRO A 68 -6.03 8.99 23.77
CA PRO A 68 -6.05 10.43 23.55
C PRO A 68 -4.65 11.06 23.59
N ASP A 69 -4.56 12.30 23.09
CA ASP A 69 -3.43 13.22 23.27
C ASP A 69 -2.06 12.69 22.82
N VAL A 70 -2.03 11.99 21.68
CA VAL A 70 -0.81 11.45 21.09
C VAL A 70 -0.06 12.54 20.33
N GLU A 71 1.18 12.82 20.73
CA GLU A 71 2.02 13.83 20.08
C GLU A 71 2.69 13.32 18.80
N GLY A 72 3.07 12.04 18.77
CA GLY A 72 3.73 11.44 17.63
C GLY A 72 3.71 9.92 17.69
N LEU A 73 3.96 9.31 16.53
CA LEU A 73 3.93 7.86 16.34
C LEU A 73 5.12 7.41 15.48
N VAL A 74 5.33 6.09 15.42
CA VAL A 74 6.30 5.46 14.52
C VAL A 74 5.56 4.85 13.33
N LEU A 75 5.97 5.18 12.10
CA LEU A 75 5.65 4.38 10.93
C LEU A 75 6.72 3.29 10.79
N LEU A 76 6.33 2.03 11.00
CA LEU A 76 7.24 0.88 10.91
C LEU A 76 7.54 0.50 9.45
N LYS A 77 6.65 0.88 8.52
CA LYS A 77 6.79 0.69 7.09
C LYS A 77 6.21 1.90 6.36
N LEU A 78 6.79 2.25 5.21
CA LEU A 78 6.21 3.21 4.29
C LEU A 78 5.58 2.48 3.10
N ARG A 79 4.49 3.05 2.56
CA ARG A 79 3.98 2.62 1.26
C ARG A 79 5.01 2.98 0.17
N PRO A 80 5.52 2.00 -0.60
CA PRO A 80 6.53 2.26 -1.62
C PRO A 80 5.94 3.11 -2.75
N LYS A 81 6.82 3.80 -3.50
CA LYS A 81 6.40 4.43 -4.75
C LYS A 81 5.88 3.36 -5.71
N ALA A 82 4.86 3.73 -6.48
CA ALA A 82 4.27 2.90 -7.50
C ALA A 82 3.84 3.79 -8.66
N TRP A 83 3.95 3.26 -9.87
CA TRP A 83 3.56 3.91 -11.11
C TRP A 83 2.73 2.91 -11.94
N GLN A 84 2.47 3.25 -13.20
CA GLN A 84 1.56 2.53 -14.08
C GLN A 84 1.81 1.00 -14.16
N PRO A 85 3.05 0.48 -14.25
CA PRO A 85 3.33 -0.95 -14.24
C PRO A 85 2.78 -1.64 -12.98
N GLU A 86 3.01 -1.08 -11.79
CA GLU A 86 2.49 -1.65 -10.55
C GLU A 86 0.96 -1.53 -10.48
N TRP A 87 0.39 -0.42 -10.93
CA TRP A 87 -1.06 -0.21 -10.87
C TRP A 87 -1.86 -1.09 -11.84
N SER A 88 -1.20 -1.60 -12.88
CA SER A 88 -1.77 -2.56 -13.83
C SER A 88 -1.35 -4.01 -13.54
N ASP A 89 -0.40 -4.26 -12.64
CA ASP A 89 0.03 -5.61 -12.26
C ASP A 89 -0.98 -6.29 -11.33
N PRO A 90 -1.64 -7.39 -11.75
CA PRO A 90 -2.61 -8.11 -10.91
C PRO A 90 -2.01 -8.62 -9.59
N TYR A 91 -0.71 -8.83 -9.52
CA TYR A 91 0.00 -9.33 -8.34
C TYR A 91 0.66 -8.24 -7.51
N TRP A 92 0.43 -6.96 -7.82
CA TRP A 92 1.00 -5.87 -7.04
C TRP A 92 0.56 -5.94 -5.56
N PRO A 93 1.51 -6.02 -4.61
CA PRO A 93 1.17 -6.11 -3.18
C PRO A 93 0.32 -4.94 -2.69
N GLY A 94 0.66 -3.72 -3.10
CA GLY A 94 -0.01 -2.49 -2.63
C GLY A 94 -1.41 -2.24 -3.21
N ALA A 95 -1.96 -3.17 -4.00
CA ALA A 95 -3.20 -3.01 -4.76
C ALA A 95 -4.40 -2.57 -3.91
N ALA A 96 -4.58 -3.11 -2.69
CA ALA A 96 -5.72 -2.76 -1.83
C ALA A 96 -5.71 -1.28 -1.38
N PHE A 97 -4.53 -0.64 -1.42
CA PHE A 97 -4.28 0.75 -1.05
C PHE A 97 -3.69 1.55 -2.22
N ALA A 98 -4.07 1.23 -3.46
CA ALA A 98 -3.50 1.84 -4.66
C ALA A 98 -3.54 3.38 -4.68
N LEU A 99 -4.59 3.98 -4.11
CA LEU A 99 -4.78 5.41 -4.01
C LEU A 99 -4.06 6.06 -2.82
N GLU A 100 -3.63 5.29 -1.82
CA GLU A 100 -2.96 5.77 -0.61
C GLU A 100 -1.73 6.60 -0.97
N ALA A 101 -1.41 7.63 -0.19
CA ALA A 101 -0.19 8.38 -0.33
C ALA A 101 1.04 7.45 -0.16
N LYS A 102 2.15 7.79 -0.82
CA LYS A 102 3.36 6.97 -0.88
C LYS A 102 4.57 7.76 -0.39
N SER A 103 5.57 7.07 0.15
CA SER A 103 6.84 7.69 0.60
C SER A 103 6.61 8.93 1.47
N ASP A 104 7.20 10.08 1.13
CA ASP A 104 7.07 11.32 1.90
C ASP A 104 5.62 11.79 2.02
N GLU A 105 4.79 11.60 0.99
CA GLU A 105 3.36 11.96 1.06
C GLU A 105 2.61 11.10 2.08
N TYR A 106 3.03 9.84 2.24
CA TYR A 106 2.48 8.98 3.29
C TYR A 106 2.81 9.56 4.66
N ILE A 107 4.05 9.99 4.87
CA ILE A 107 4.50 10.63 6.12
C ILE A 107 3.75 11.95 6.36
N THR A 108 3.67 12.83 5.35
CA THR A 108 3.01 14.14 5.48
C THR A 108 1.52 13.97 5.76
N SER A 109 0.89 12.89 5.29
CA SER A 109 -0.51 12.59 5.63
C SER A 109 -0.72 12.44 7.15
N PHE A 110 0.29 12.01 7.92
CA PHE A 110 0.25 11.96 9.39
C PHE A 110 0.56 13.29 10.07
N LEU A 111 1.26 14.19 9.40
CA LEU A 111 1.58 15.51 9.96
C LEU A 111 0.54 16.58 9.59
N GLY A 112 -0.21 16.38 8.52
CA GLY A 112 -1.22 17.31 8.02
C GLY A 112 -2.50 17.35 8.86
N TYR A 113 -3.25 18.44 8.67
CA TYR A 113 -4.56 18.68 9.26
C TYR A 113 -5.65 18.04 8.42
N GLU A 114 -6.68 17.50 9.07
CA GLU A 114 -7.91 17.08 8.40
C GLU A 114 -8.89 18.24 8.30
N TYR A 115 -9.27 18.56 7.07
CA TYR A 115 -10.21 19.61 6.70
C TYR A 115 -11.54 19.01 6.26
N ALA A 116 -12.64 19.54 6.81
CA ALA A 116 -13.98 19.16 6.40
C ALA A 116 -14.18 19.42 4.90
N ALA A 117 -14.75 18.45 4.19
CA ALA A 117 -15.28 18.68 2.85
C ALA A 117 -16.43 19.68 2.92
N LYS A 118 -16.67 20.42 1.83
CA LYS A 118 -17.77 21.38 1.73
C LYS A 118 -18.85 20.85 0.80
N LEU A 119 -20.10 21.04 1.19
CA LEU A 119 -21.27 20.89 0.32
C LEU A 119 -21.97 22.24 0.25
N ASN A 120 -22.09 22.81 -0.96
CA ASN A 120 -22.66 24.14 -1.19
C ASN A 120 -22.06 25.24 -0.30
N GLY A 121 -20.73 25.18 -0.09
CA GLY A 121 -20.00 26.14 0.75
C GLY A 121 -20.05 25.86 2.26
N VAL A 122 -20.90 24.93 2.72
CA VAL A 122 -21.04 24.56 4.13
C VAL A 122 -20.10 23.40 4.48
N PRO A 123 -19.22 23.53 5.48
CA PRO A 123 -18.38 22.43 5.96
C PRO A 123 -19.24 21.29 6.52
N LEU A 124 -19.00 20.07 6.05
CA LEU A 124 -19.64 18.88 6.56
C LEU A 124 -18.90 18.37 7.82
N PRO A 125 -19.61 17.88 8.85
CA PRO A 125 -18.99 17.48 10.10
C PRO A 125 -18.04 16.29 9.88
N ILE A 126 -16.84 16.36 10.44
CA ILE A 126 -15.90 15.24 10.40
C ILE A 126 -16.28 14.21 11.48
N THR A 127 -16.92 13.13 11.04
CA THR A 127 -17.33 11.99 11.87
C THR A 127 -16.49 10.76 11.49
N PRO A 128 -16.54 9.65 12.26
CA PRO A 128 -15.90 8.41 11.86
C PRO A 128 -16.29 7.95 10.45
N THR A 129 -17.56 8.14 10.06
CA THR A 129 -18.10 7.74 8.75
C THR A 129 -17.97 8.81 7.68
N TYR A 130 -17.84 10.07 8.05
CA TYR A 130 -17.69 11.20 7.13
C TYR A 130 -16.36 11.91 7.36
N ARG A 131 -15.36 11.56 6.55
CA ARG A 131 -13.98 12.05 6.67
C ARG A 131 -13.69 13.21 5.71
N GLY A 132 -12.65 13.97 6.03
CA GLY A 132 -12.19 15.15 5.29
C GLY A 132 -10.99 14.87 4.37
N TYR A 133 -10.39 15.96 3.88
CA TYR A 133 -9.11 15.93 3.14
C TYR A 133 -7.95 16.23 4.09
N ILE A 134 -6.80 15.62 3.85
CA ILE A 134 -5.58 15.94 4.61
C ILE A 134 -4.78 16.97 3.82
N GLU A 135 -4.45 18.09 4.46
CA GLU A 135 -3.60 19.12 3.89
C GLU A 135 -2.55 19.60 4.91
N THR A 136 -1.42 20.07 4.43
CA THR A 136 -0.30 20.50 5.28
C THR A 136 -0.27 22.00 5.54
N ASP A 137 -0.98 22.80 4.73
CA ASP A 137 -1.13 24.22 5.00
C ASP A 137 -2.13 24.45 6.14
N ARG A 138 -1.87 25.46 6.97
CA ARG A 138 -2.75 25.80 8.11
C ARG A 138 -3.84 26.75 7.63
N ARG A 139 -5.10 26.30 7.66
CA ARG A 139 -6.29 27.10 7.33
C ARG A 139 -7.17 27.29 8.56
N PRO A 140 -6.93 28.35 9.37
CA PRO A 140 -7.74 28.64 10.55
C PRO A 140 -9.24 28.65 10.23
N GLY A 141 -10.06 28.03 11.08
CA GLY A 141 -11.52 27.96 10.91
C GLY A 141 -12.04 26.81 10.03
N LEU A 142 -11.16 26.10 9.30
CA LEU A 142 -11.53 24.91 8.52
C LEU A 142 -10.96 23.60 9.09
N MET A 143 -10.02 23.70 10.02
CA MET A 143 -9.36 22.54 10.65
C MET A 143 -10.37 21.77 11.50
N GLY A 144 -10.68 20.53 11.11
CA GLY A 144 -11.48 19.63 11.93
C GLY A 144 -10.63 18.81 12.90
N ARG A 145 -9.47 18.31 12.45
CA ARG A 145 -8.54 17.51 13.30
C ARG A 145 -7.08 17.86 13.02
N PRO A 146 -6.22 18.01 14.05
CA PRO A 146 -4.80 18.26 13.85
C PRO A 146 -4.05 17.01 13.36
N GLY A 147 -2.87 17.21 12.78
CA GLY A 147 -1.87 16.17 12.57
C GLY A 147 -1.10 15.82 13.83
N TYR A 148 -0.29 14.75 13.76
CA TYR A 148 0.73 14.49 14.78
C TYR A 148 1.82 15.57 14.70
N ARG A 149 2.41 15.92 15.84
CA ARG A 149 3.51 16.91 15.92
C ARG A 149 4.78 16.40 15.26
N TYR A 150 4.98 15.09 15.29
CA TYR A 150 6.09 14.42 14.62
C TYR A 150 5.74 12.97 14.28
N VAL A 151 6.43 12.45 13.27
CA VAL A 151 6.36 11.04 12.88
C VAL A 151 7.78 10.51 12.84
N ASP A 152 8.04 9.46 13.60
CA ASP A 152 9.28 8.71 13.44
C ASP A 152 9.08 7.64 12.36
N VAL A 153 10.10 7.39 11.54
CA VAL A 153 10.09 6.36 10.51
C VAL A 153 11.31 5.48 10.69
N LEU A 154 11.12 4.17 10.63
CA LEU A 154 12.21 3.23 10.50
C LEU A 154 12.63 3.17 9.02
N ASP A 155 13.82 3.68 8.72
CA ASP A 155 14.37 3.67 7.35
C ASP A 155 14.91 2.28 7.04
N ASP A 156 14.40 1.67 5.99
CA ASP A 156 14.71 0.29 5.60
C ASP A 156 16.10 0.15 4.99
N LYS A 157 16.71 1.26 4.54
CA LYS A 157 18.03 1.24 3.89
C LYS A 157 19.18 1.13 4.88
N ASP A 158 19.05 1.79 6.03
CA ASP A 158 20.09 1.86 7.05
C ASP A 158 19.65 1.31 8.42
N GLY A 159 18.37 0.96 8.58
CA GLY A 159 17.79 0.48 9.83
C GLY A 159 17.69 1.55 10.91
N GLN A 160 17.98 2.81 10.59
CA GLN A 160 17.92 3.92 11.55
C GLN A 160 16.53 4.53 11.62
N ARG A 161 16.24 5.18 12.74
CA ARG A 161 14.99 5.91 12.94
C ARG A 161 15.20 7.39 12.68
N TYR A 162 14.35 7.98 11.85
CA TYR A 162 14.35 9.41 11.57
C TYR A 162 13.04 10.05 12.00
N ARG A 163 13.12 11.24 12.58
CA ARG A 163 11.97 12.05 12.96
C ARG A 163 11.66 13.05 11.86
N TYR A 164 10.40 13.04 11.46
CA TYR A 164 9.82 13.91 10.46
C TYR A 164 8.88 14.93 11.11
N LYS A 165 8.98 16.19 10.67
CA LYS A 165 8.13 17.31 11.10
C LYS A 165 7.81 18.22 9.93
N LEU A 166 6.69 18.93 10.01
CA LEU A 166 6.39 20.03 9.09
C LEU A 166 6.89 21.35 9.68
N PHE A 167 7.57 22.14 8.85
CA PHE A 167 7.98 23.50 9.18
C PHE A 167 7.57 24.48 8.09
N ASN A 168 7.21 25.69 8.52
CA ASN A 168 6.89 26.80 7.63
C ASN A 168 8.17 27.59 7.34
N LYS A 169 8.62 27.58 6.09
CA LYS A 169 9.74 28.39 5.62
C LYS A 169 9.21 29.61 4.87
N VAL A 170 9.58 30.80 5.33
CA VAL A 170 9.31 32.04 4.60
C VAL A 170 10.23 32.09 3.39
N MET A 171 9.63 32.27 2.22
CA MET A 171 10.32 32.35 0.94
C MET A 171 10.15 33.76 0.37
N PRO A 172 11.23 34.37 -0.15
CA PRO A 172 11.11 35.64 -0.85
C PRO A 172 10.31 35.45 -2.14
N GLY A 173 9.39 36.36 -2.41
CA GLY A 173 8.69 36.47 -3.70
C GLY A 173 8.95 37.83 -4.32
N LYS A 174 8.57 37.98 -5.59
CA LYS A 174 8.81 39.22 -6.37
C LYS A 174 8.07 40.43 -5.77
N ASP A 175 6.85 40.21 -5.29
CA ASP A 175 6.00 41.28 -4.74
C ASP A 175 5.68 41.07 -3.24
N HIS A 176 5.59 39.82 -2.78
CA HIS A 176 5.32 39.47 -1.38
C HIS A 176 6.05 38.18 -0.97
N GLU A 177 6.35 38.05 0.32
CA GLU A 177 6.80 36.78 0.91
C GLU A 177 5.67 35.74 0.87
N TRP A 178 6.04 34.47 0.71
CA TRP A 178 5.10 33.36 0.79
C TRP A 178 5.65 32.24 1.67
N ILE A 179 4.74 31.46 2.28
CA ILE A 179 5.12 30.37 3.19
C ILE A 179 5.16 29.07 2.40
N LYS A 180 6.32 28.40 2.43
CA LYS A 180 6.48 27.03 1.97
C LYS A 180 6.44 26.08 3.16
N VAL A 181 5.54 25.11 3.14
CA VAL A 181 5.59 23.99 4.08
C VAL A 181 6.69 23.02 3.63
N VAL A 182 7.59 22.68 4.54
CA VAL A 182 8.74 21.80 4.30
C VAL A 182 8.66 20.61 5.25
N LEU A 183 8.92 19.42 4.71
CA LEU A 183 9.11 18.20 5.49
C LEU A 183 10.59 18.12 5.92
N ASP A 184 10.84 18.31 7.20
CA ASP A 184 12.17 18.19 7.79
C ASP A 184 12.42 16.76 8.26
N LYS A 185 13.63 16.23 8.03
CA LYS A 185 14.08 14.88 8.41
C LYS A 185 15.33 15.01 9.29
N THR A 186 15.26 14.53 10.52
CA THR A 186 16.39 14.52 11.47
C THR A 186 16.55 13.15 12.11
N PRO A 187 17.74 12.77 12.60
CA PRO A 187 17.88 11.56 13.43
C PRO A 187 16.89 11.58 14.59
N ALA A 188 16.15 10.49 14.80
CA ALA A 188 15.14 10.45 15.83
C ALA A 188 15.77 10.36 17.23
N PRO A 189 15.33 11.18 18.21
CA PRO A 189 15.81 11.05 19.57
C PRO A 189 15.29 9.77 20.23
N ASN A 190 15.94 9.36 21.32
CA ASN A 190 15.44 8.32 22.22
C ASN A 190 14.72 8.96 23.42
N PRO A 191 13.69 8.29 23.98
CA PRO A 191 13.09 7.05 23.49
C PRO A 191 12.21 7.26 22.23
N ALA A 192 11.93 6.16 21.52
CA ALA A 192 10.97 6.16 20.42
C ALA A 192 9.55 6.54 20.91
N PRO A 193 8.68 7.09 20.04
CA PRO A 193 7.27 7.19 20.34
C PRO A 193 6.68 5.82 20.69
N ARG A 194 5.73 5.81 21.63
CA ARG A 194 5.15 4.56 22.18
C ARG A 194 4.34 3.77 21.16
N TYR A 195 3.68 4.45 20.23
CA TYR A 195 2.73 3.81 19.32
C TYR A 195 3.32 3.69 17.92
N GLY A 196 3.11 2.53 17.30
CA GLY A 196 3.55 2.21 15.95
C GLY A 196 2.38 1.93 15.02
N VAL A 197 2.56 2.24 13.74
CA VAL A 197 1.65 1.89 12.65
C VAL A 197 2.42 1.04 11.65
N THR A 198 1.82 -0.06 11.23
CA THR A 198 2.37 -0.96 10.20
C THR A 198 1.28 -1.48 9.31
N PHE A 199 1.67 -2.13 8.22
CA PHE A 199 0.75 -2.83 7.34
C PHE A 199 1.36 -4.12 6.79
N GLU A 200 0.46 -4.97 6.32
CA GLU A 200 0.74 -6.22 5.63
C GLU A 200 -0.12 -6.26 4.37
N ASP A 201 0.54 -6.45 3.23
CA ASP A 201 -0.11 -6.55 1.93
C ASP A 201 -0.23 -8.03 1.56
N HIS A 202 -1.44 -8.49 1.25
CA HIS A 202 -1.69 -9.90 0.97
C HIS A 202 -1.69 -10.14 -0.54
N VAL A 203 -0.90 -11.11 -0.98
CA VAL A 203 -0.88 -11.60 -2.37
C VAL A 203 -1.35 -13.05 -2.36
N ILE A 204 -2.66 -13.25 -2.37
CA ILE A 204 -3.30 -14.56 -2.33
C ILE A 204 -3.65 -14.98 -3.77
N PRO A 205 -3.00 -16.00 -4.37
CA PRO A 205 -3.17 -16.31 -5.79
C PRO A 205 -4.61 -16.58 -6.22
N ALA A 206 -5.40 -17.28 -5.39
CA ALA A 206 -6.80 -17.56 -5.67
C ALA A 206 -7.68 -16.29 -5.69
N GLU A 207 -7.40 -15.33 -4.81
CA GLU A 207 -8.07 -14.01 -4.82
C GLU A 207 -7.62 -13.16 -6.02
N ARG A 208 -6.30 -13.17 -6.33
CA ARG A 208 -5.74 -12.45 -7.49
C ARG A 208 -6.33 -12.96 -8.81
N ALA A 209 -6.57 -14.26 -8.95
CA ALA A 209 -7.20 -14.83 -10.14
C ALA A 209 -8.63 -14.31 -10.39
N LEU A 210 -9.29 -13.79 -9.34
CA LEU A 210 -10.63 -13.20 -9.39
C LEU A 210 -10.62 -11.65 -9.36
N GLY A 211 -9.44 -11.01 -9.36
CA GLY A 211 -9.33 -9.55 -9.31
C GLY A 211 -9.42 -8.94 -7.92
N LEU A 212 -9.28 -9.72 -6.86
CA LEU A 212 -9.31 -9.21 -5.49
C LEU A 212 -7.90 -8.97 -4.95
N ALA A 213 -7.73 -7.92 -4.16
CA ALA A 213 -6.56 -7.65 -3.35
C ALA A 213 -6.98 -7.32 -1.92
N SER A 214 -6.14 -7.62 -0.94
CA SER A 214 -6.38 -7.23 0.45
C SER A 214 -5.10 -6.82 1.16
N SER A 215 -5.25 -5.95 2.16
CA SER A 215 -4.17 -5.53 3.05
C SER A 215 -4.69 -5.24 4.45
N THR A 216 -3.88 -5.52 5.46
CA THR A 216 -4.15 -5.20 6.86
C THR A 216 -3.29 -4.02 7.33
N VAL A 217 -3.88 -3.03 7.96
CA VAL A 217 -3.17 -1.99 8.74
C VAL A 217 -3.33 -2.31 10.22
N LYS A 218 -2.27 -2.15 11.02
CA LYS A 218 -2.30 -2.33 12.48
C LYS A 218 -1.72 -1.13 13.20
N VAL A 219 -2.35 -0.77 14.32
CA VAL A 219 -1.82 0.17 15.30
C VAL A 219 -1.41 -0.61 16.54
N ILE A 220 -0.19 -0.40 17.02
CA ILE A 220 0.45 -1.24 18.04
C ILE A 220 1.02 -0.35 19.15
N ASP A 221 0.81 -0.74 20.41
CA ASP A 221 1.59 -0.22 21.54
C ASP A 221 2.95 -0.93 21.56
N LEU A 222 4.01 -0.24 21.16
CA LEU A 222 5.35 -0.81 21.04
C LEU A 222 5.98 -1.18 22.39
N LYS A 223 5.42 -0.69 23.50
CA LYS A 223 5.89 -1.04 24.84
C LYS A 223 5.32 -2.39 25.29
N THR A 224 4.06 -2.69 24.96
CA THR A 224 3.37 -3.90 25.42
C THR A 224 3.22 -4.98 24.34
N GLY A 225 3.38 -4.62 23.06
CA GLY A 225 3.08 -5.47 21.91
C GLY A 225 1.58 -5.58 21.60
N GLU A 226 0.72 -4.86 22.33
CA GLU A 226 -0.73 -4.91 22.16
C GLU A 226 -1.15 -4.26 20.83
N VAL A 227 -2.03 -4.94 20.08
CA VAL A 227 -2.70 -4.35 18.91
C VAL A 227 -3.87 -3.51 19.40
N LEU A 228 -3.83 -2.20 19.14
CA LEU A 228 -4.84 -1.22 19.57
C LEU A 228 -5.97 -1.09 18.56
N GLY A 229 -5.71 -1.41 17.30
CA GLY A 229 -6.70 -1.52 16.25
C GLY A 229 -6.13 -2.16 14.99
N GLU A 230 -7.02 -2.72 14.18
CA GLU A 230 -6.70 -3.24 12.85
C GLU A 230 -7.73 -2.79 11.80
N MET A 231 -7.28 -2.55 10.57
CA MET A 231 -8.14 -2.31 9.43
C MET A 231 -7.79 -3.32 8.34
N LEU A 232 -8.75 -4.18 8.00
CA LEU A 232 -8.67 -5.07 6.84
C LEU A 232 -9.41 -4.41 5.67
N ARG A 233 -8.67 -4.11 4.61
CA ARG A 233 -9.21 -3.51 3.39
C ARG A 233 -9.13 -4.49 2.24
N TYR A 234 -10.22 -4.58 1.48
CA TYR A 234 -10.30 -5.29 0.21
C TYR A 234 -10.46 -4.29 -0.94
N ALA A 235 -9.85 -4.61 -2.08
CA ALA A 235 -10.10 -3.97 -3.37
C ALA A 235 -10.46 -5.02 -4.41
N TRP A 236 -11.35 -4.67 -5.34
CA TRP A 236 -11.72 -5.52 -6.46
C TRP A 236 -11.81 -4.72 -7.76
N GLY A 237 -11.22 -5.26 -8.82
CA GLY A 237 -11.26 -4.69 -10.16
C GLY A 237 -11.26 -5.78 -11.23
N VAL A 238 -11.77 -5.46 -12.42
CA VAL A 238 -11.80 -6.41 -13.54
C VAL A 238 -10.41 -6.49 -14.17
N ILE A 239 -9.77 -7.66 -14.06
CA ILE A 239 -8.47 -7.92 -14.68
C ILE A 239 -8.64 -8.16 -16.18
N GLY A 240 -7.82 -7.51 -17.01
CA GLY A 240 -7.64 -7.87 -18.42
C GLY A 240 -8.60 -7.22 -19.41
N ARG A 241 -9.33 -6.16 -19.03
CA ARG A 241 -10.18 -5.40 -19.95
C ARG A 241 -9.36 -4.49 -20.88
N ASP A 242 -8.27 -3.90 -20.37
CA ASP A 242 -7.26 -3.15 -21.11
C ASP A 242 -6.02 -2.92 -20.20
N PRO A 243 -4.78 -3.24 -20.62
CA PRO A 243 -3.57 -2.88 -19.88
C PRO A 243 -3.40 -1.37 -19.62
N SER A 244 -4.06 -0.52 -20.42
CA SER A 244 -4.07 0.94 -20.29
C SER A 244 -4.98 1.45 -19.16
N GLU A 245 -5.93 0.63 -18.70
CA GLU A 245 -6.75 0.92 -17.53
C GLU A 245 -6.01 0.43 -16.29
N SER A 246 -5.48 1.37 -15.48
CA SER A 246 -4.86 1.07 -14.19
C SER A 246 -5.89 0.47 -13.20
N SER A 247 -6.09 -0.83 -13.30
CA SER A 247 -7.18 -1.58 -12.64
C SER A 247 -7.28 -1.35 -11.13
N TRP A 248 -6.16 -1.15 -10.44
CA TRP A 248 -6.18 -0.93 -8.99
C TRP A 248 -6.55 0.51 -8.58
N LEU A 249 -6.31 1.49 -9.44
CA LEU A 249 -6.72 2.88 -9.15
C LEU A 249 -8.24 3.01 -9.18
N THR A 250 -8.89 2.34 -10.13
CA THR A 250 -10.34 2.35 -10.33
C THR A 250 -11.09 1.25 -9.57
N ALA A 251 -10.38 0.30 -8.95
CA ALA A 251 -10.96 -0.78 -8.17
C ALA A 251 -11.93 -0.29 -7.09
N TYR A 252 -13.04 -1.03 -6.91
CA TYR A 252 -13.94 -0.89 -5.77
C TYR A 252 -13.21 -1.27 -4.48
N LYS A 253 -13.51 -0.59 -3.37
CA LYS A 253 -12.74 -0.68 -2.12
C LYS A 253 -13.66 -0.72 -0.91
N CYS A 254 -13.35 -1.56 0.08
CA CYS A 254 -14.04 -1.61 1.37
C CYS A 254 -13.04 -1.90 2.53
N PRO A 255 -13.08 -1.17 3.66
CA PRO A 255 -13.86 0.05 3.86
C PRO A 255 -13.48 1.14 2.85
N SER A 256 -14.47 1.95 2.49
CA SER A 256 -14.29 3.07 1.57
C SER A 256 -14.17 4.37 2.36
N HIS A 257 -13.28 5.25 1.91
CA HIS A 257 -13.26 6.64 2.33
C HIS A 257 -13.58 7.46 1.09
N ALA A 258 -14.86 7.84 0.94
CA ALA A 258 -15.35 8.56 -0.23
C ALA A 258 -14.60 9.87 -0.48
N VAL A 259 -14.11 10.50 0.59
CA VAL A 259 -13.30 11.71 0.57
C VAL A 259 -11.87 11.35 0.98
N GLY A 260 -10.87 11.89 0.26
CA GLY A 260 -9.44 11.75 0.58
C GLY A 260 -8.97 10.28 0.66
N ALA A 261 -9.23 9.52 -0.40
CA ALA A 261 -8.87 8.09 -0.50
C ALA A 261 -7.36 7.82 -0.41
N ASN A 262 -6.53 8.87 -0.54
CA ASN A 262 -5.09 8.83 -0.36
C ASN A 262 -4.63 8.79 1.11
N ALA A 263 -5.55 8.93 2.07
CA ALA A 263 -5.22 9.02 3.49
C ALA A 263 -6.04 8.03 4.34
N ALA A 264 -6.40 6.86 3.78
CA ALA A 264 -7.23 5.88 4.47
C ALA A 264 -6.55 5.36 5.74
N THR A 265 -5.24 5.09 5.68
CA THR A 265 -4.47 4.64 6.85
C THR A 265 -4.50 5.72 7.93
N ARG A 266 -4.18 6.97 7.58
CA ARG A 266 -4.22 8.10 8.51
C ARG A 266 -5.58 8.21 9.19
N LYS A 267 -6.66 8.09 8.41
CA LYS A 267 -8.03 8.20 8.90
C LYS A 267 -8.37 7.11 9.90
N PHE A 268 -8.07 5.87 9.58
CA PHE A 268 -8.21 4.76 10.50
C PHE A 268 -7.41 4.99 11.80
N VAL A 269 -6.13 5.38 11.68
CA VAL A 269 -5.24 5.60 12.83
C VAL A 269 -5.77 6.69 13.75
N ASP A 270 -6.36 7.76 13.23
CA ASP A 270 -6.97 8.85 14.02
C ASP A 270 -8.20 8.44 14.84
N GLN A 271 -8.71 7.21 14.68
CA GLN A 271 -9.73 6.63 15.55
C GLN A 271 -9.12 5.84 16.72
N VAL A 272 -7.90 5.35 16.54
CA VAL A 272 -7.13 4.60 17.54
C VAL A 272 -6.25 5.53 18.37
N LEU A 273 -5.53 6.44 17.73
CA LEU A 273 -4.62 7.40 18.35
C LEU A 273 -5.15 8.80 18.03
N ILE A 274 -5.67 9.51 19.03
CA ILE A 274 -6.20 10.86 18.82
C ILE A 274 -5.03 11.84 18.90
N PRO A 275 -4.73 12.60 17.84
CA PRO A 275 -3.64 13.57 17.88
C PRO A 275 -3.92 14.66 18.94
N LYS A 276 -2.88 15.06 19.67
CA LYS A 276 -2.96 16.13 20.67
C LYS A 276 -3.43 17.44 20.02
N LYS A 277 -4.40 18.13 20.66
CA LYS A 277 -4.90 19.43 20.21
C LYS A 277 -4.04 20.57 20.74
N GLY A 278 -3.73 21.53 19.87
CA GLY A 278 -2.97 22.74 20.25
C GLY A 278 -1.50 22.46 20.57
N ASP A 279 -0.78 23.51 20.95
CA ASP A 279 0.55 23.43 21.54
C ASP A 279 0.46 23.33 23.07
#